data_AF-A0A4Q7AWR9-F1
#
_entry.id   AF-A0A4Q7AWR9-F1
#
_cell.length_a   1.000
_cell.length_b   1.000
_cell.length_c   1.000
_cell.angle_alpha   90.00
_cell.angle_beta   90.00
_cell.angle_gamma   90.00
#
_symmetry.space_group_name_H-M   'P 1'
#
loop_
_entity.id
_entity.type
_entity.pdbx_description
1 polymer ?
#
loop_
_entity_poly.entity_id
_entity_poly.type
_entity_poly.pdbx_seq_one_letter_code
_entity_poly.pdbx_strand_id
1 'polypeptide(L)'
;MRKTEVYQIRLDSQEKKQAFAVFKQLGITPAQAVRLFFKQVVLTKSIPFSIENQNINLEQLIRLRKLKQQDAKSVQPDLIDTEQADASETDLLLDDEHIDLFEELNAILGESDKS
;
A
#
# COMPACT_ATOMS: atom_id res chain seq x y z
N MET A 1 16.80 -6.19 -35.04
CA MET A 1 15.46 -6.61 -34.55
C MET A 1 15.46 -6.58 -33.03
N ARG A 2 14.36 -6.16 -32.39
CA ARG A 2 14.21 -6.28 -30.93
C ARG A 2 13.80 -7.71 -30.59
N LYS A 3 14.36 -8.27 -29.51
CA LYS A 3 13.95 -9.59 -28.99
C LYS A 3 12.52 -9.49 -28.45
N THR A 4 11.67 -10.46 -28.79
CA THR A 4 10.30 -10.56 -28.27
C THR A 4 10.17 -11.82 -27.43
N GLU A 5 9.54 -11.69 -26.26
CA GLU A 5 9.26 -12.80 -25.36
C GLU A 5 7.74 -12.95 -25.17
N VAL A 6 7.28 -14.17 -24.90
CA VAL A 6 5.87 -14.50 -24.73
C VAL A 6 5.55 -14.58 -23.24
N TYR A 7 4.50 -13.88 -22.82
CA TYR A 7 3.97 -13.94 -21.45
C TYR A 7 2.58 -14.57 -21.47
N GLN A 8 2.36 -15.58 -20.63
CA GLN A 8 1.08 -16.29 -20.51
C GLN A 8 0.45 -15.98 -19.16
N ILE A 9 -0.85 -15.63 -19.17
CA ILE A 9 -1.61 -15.27 -17.98
C ILE A 9 -2.81 -16.21 -17.89
N ARG A 10 -3.05 -16.79 -16.72
CA ARG A 10 -4.27 -17.52 -16.41
C ARG A 10 -5.31 -16.54 -15.85
N LEU A 11 -6.52 -16.57 -16.41
CA LEU A 11 -7.65 -15.74 -15.98
C LEU A 11 -8.88 -16.63 -15.78
N ASP A 12 -9.78 -16.20 -14.91
CA ASP A 12 -11.10 -16.82 -14.82
C ASP A 12 -11.91 -16.60 -16.11
N SER A 13 -12.83 -17.52 -16.39
CA SER A 13 -13.67 -17.49 -17.59
C SER A 13 -14.58 -16.26 -17.64
N GLN A 14 -15.14 -15.84 -16.51
CA GLN A 14 -16.02 -14.68 -16.44
C GLN A 14 -15.22 -13.37 -16.54
N GLU A 15 -14.13 -13.27 -15.79
CA GLU A 15 -13.24 -12.11 -15.82
C GLU A 15 -12.72 -11.84 -17.25
N LYS A 16 -12.29 -12.91 -17.94
CA LYS A 16 -11.88 -12.83 -19.35
C LYS A 16 -12.98 -12.26 -20.24
N LYS A 17 -14.22 -12.75 -20.12
CA LYS A 17 -15.33 -12.27 -20.96
C LYS A 17 -15.62 -10.80 -20.72
N GLN A 18 -15.64 -10.37 -19.46
CA GLN A 18 -15.91 -9.00 -19.08
C GLN A 18 -14.81 -8.05 -19.57
N ALA A 19 -13.54 -8.37 -19.28
CA ALA A 19 -12.41 -7.55 -19.71
C ALA A 19 -12.34 -7.41 -21.24
N PHE A 20 -12.60 -8.50 -21.99
CA PHE A 20 -12.57 -8.46 -23.44
C PHE A 20 -13.70 -7.62 -24.04
N ALA A 21 -14.88 -7.60 -23.41
CA ALA A 21 -15.97 -6.72 -23.83
C ALA A 21 -15.59 -5.24 -23.66
N VAL A 22 -14.97 -4.89 -22.53
CA VAL A 22 -14.49 -3.53 -22.26
C VAL A 22 -13.40 -3.13 -23.25
N PHE A 23 -12.39 -3.97 -23.48
CA PHE A 23 -11.33 -3.68 -24.45
C PHE A 23 -11.87 -3.48 -25.87
N LYS A 24 -12.87 -4.28 -26.27
CA LYS A 24 -13.55 -4.12 -27.57
C LYS A 24 -14.26 -2.78 -27.68
N GLN A 25 -14.94 -2.33 -26.62
CA GLN A 25 -15.59 -1.02 -26.58
C GLN A 25 -14.58 0.13 -26.67
N LEU A 26 -13.41 -0.03 -26.05
CA LEU A 26 -12.32 0.94 -26.10
C LEU A 26 -11.51 0.88 -27.43
N GLY A 27 -11.82 -0.07 -28.31
CA GLY A 27 -11.12 -0.22 -29.60
C GLY A 27 -9.68 -0.71 -29.48
N ILE A 28 -9.30 -1.34 -28.36
CA ILE A 28 -7.96 -1.85 -28.12
C ILE A 28 -7.95 -3.37 -28.00
N THR A 29 -6.86 -4.00 -28.41
CA THR A 29 -6.66 -5.44 -28.19
C THR A 29 -6.15 -5.69 -26.76
N PRO A 30 -6.46 -6.86 -26.16
CA PRO A 30 -5.93 -7.23 -24.84
C PRO A 30 -4.40 -7.16 -24.78
N ALA A 31 -3.71 -7.56 -25.85
CA ALA A 31 -2.25 -7.48 -25.94
C ALA A 31 -1.73 -6.03 -25.89
N GLN A 32 -2.45 -5.08 -26.51
CA GLN A 32 -2.12 -3.66 -26.41
C GLN A 32 -2.33 -3.13 -24.99
N ALA A 33 -3.44 -3.49 -24.35
CA ALA A 33 -3.74 -3.07 -22.98
C ALA A 33 -2.67 -3.57 -21.99
N VAL A 34 -2.31 -4.86 -22.05
CA VAL A 34 -1.24 -5.44 -21.22
C VAL A 34 0.12 -4.80 -21.51
N ARG A 35 0.43 -4.50 -22.77
CA ARG A 35 1.67 -3.78 -23.13
C ARG A 35 1.68 -2.35 -22.58
N LEU A 36 0.53 -1.67 -22.59
CA LEU A 36 0.39 -0.32 -22.04
C LEU A 36 0.61 -0.33 -20.52
N PHE A 37 0.03 -1.31 -19.84
CA PHE A 37 0.27 -1.55 -18.41
C PHE A 37 1.77 -1.68 -18.11
N PHE A 38 2.49 -2.57 -18.80
CA PHE A 38 3.94 -2.74 -18.58
C PHE A 38 4.73 -1.47 -18.86
N LYS A 39 4.37 -0.71 -19.91
CA LYS A 39 5.02 0.57 -20.18
C LYS A 39 4.84 1.55 -19.03
N GLN A 40 3.64 1.62 -18.47
CA GLN A 40 3.36 2.52 -17.36
C GLN A 40 4.13 2.11 -16.10
N VAL A 41 4.15 0.81 -15.76
CA VAL A 41 4.94 0.28 -14.64
C VAL A 41 6.43 0.63 -14.79
N VAL A 42 6.98 0.47 -16.00
CA VAL A 42 8.40 0.80 -16.25
C VAL A 42 8.67 2.31 -16.14
N LEU A 43 7.70 3.15 -16.54
CA LEU A 43 7.80 4.60 -16.54
C LEU A 43 7.67 5.19 -15.14
N THR A 44 6.68 4.75 -14.35
CA THR A 44 6.41 5.30 -13.02
C THR A 44 7.13 4.56 -11.90
N LYS A 45 7.69 3.38 -12.18
CA LYS A 45 8.25 2.46 -11.17
C LYS A 45 7.22 2.08 -10.10
N SER A 46 5.94 2.05 -10.47
CA SER A 46 4.82 1.78 -9.57
C SER A 46 3.67 1.08 -10.31
N ILE A 47 2.70 0.57 -9.57
CA ILE A 47 1.49 -0.02 -10.15
C ILE A 47 0.59 1.12 -10.67
N PRO A 48 0.11 1.05 -11.93
CA PRO A 48 -0.59 2.14 -12.61
C PRO A 48 -2.08 2.24 -12.28
N PHE A 49 -2.43 1.93 -11.04
CA PHE A 49 -3.74 2.14 -10.44
C PHE A 49 -3.59 2.19 -8.92
N SER A 50 -4.46 2.93 -8.25
CA SER A 50 -4.50 2.96 -6.80
C SER A 50 -4.91 1.59 -6.27
N ILE A 51 -4.09 1.02 -5.38
CA ILE A 51 -4.44 -0.22 -4.69
C ILE A 51 -5.26 0.18 -3.47
N GLU A 52 -6.57 0.27 -3.67
CA GLU A 52 -7.51 0.47 -2.58
C GLU A 52 -7.81 -0.90 -1.96
N ASN A 53 -7.38 -1.08 -0.72
CA ASN A 53 -7.77 -2.22 0.07
C ASN A 53 -9.27 -2.05 0.39
N GLN A 54 -10.16 -2.78 -0.28
CA GLN A 54 -11.62 -2.63 -0.15
C GLN A 54 -12.14 -2.78 1.29
N ASN A 55 -11.30 -3.27 2.22
CA ASN A 55 -11.63 -3.46 3.63
C ASN A 55 -11.08 -2.39 4.59
N ILE A 56 -10.26 -1.43 4.14
CA ILE A 56 -9.72 -0.42 5.05
C ILE A 56 -10.34 0.92 4.71
N ASN A 57 -11.47 1.20 5.36
CA ASN A 57 -12.00 2.56 5.38
C ASN A 57 -10.98 3.43 6.15
N LEU A 58 -10.10 4.10 5.41
CA LEU A 58 -8.98 4.86 5.96
C LEU A 58 -9.45 5.89 7.01
N GLU A 59 -10.65 6.45 6.85
CA GLU A 59 -11.26 7.33 7.85
C GLU A 59 -11.53 6.60 9.17
N GLN A 60 -12.04 5.36 9.13
CA GLN A 60 -12.27 4.55 10.33
C GLN A 60 -10.96 4.21 11.03
N LEU A 61 -9.89 3.90 10.28
CA LEU A 61 -8.57 3.62 10.85
C LEU A 61 -7.97 4.87 11.52
N ILE A 62 -8.08 6.04 10.89
CA ILE A 62 -7.65 7.31 11.47
C ILE A 62 -8.45 7.62 12.74
N ARG A 63 -9.77 7.34 12.73
CA ARG A 63 -10.64 7.52 13.89
C ARG A 63 -10.27 6.56 15.04
N LEU A 64 -10.01 5.30 14.74
CA LEU A 64 -9.55 4.29 15.71
C LEU A 64 -8.21 4.69 16.34
N ARG A 65 -7.25 5.16 15.53
CA ARG A 65 -5.96 5.68 16.03
C ARG A 65 -6.15 6.89 16.96
N LYS A 66 -7.02 7.84 16.58
CA LYS A 66 -7.35 9.00 17.42
C LYS A 66 -8.03 8.64 18.74
N LEU A 67 -8.91 7.63 18.74
CA LEU A 67 -9.55 7.12 19.95
C LEU A 67 -8.53 6.42 20.86
N LYS A 68 -7.70 5.53 20.29
CA LYS A 68 -6.66 4.81 21.04
C LYS A 68 -5.59 5.74 21.63
N GLN A 69 -5.29 6.87 20.97
CA GLN A 69 -4.37 7.90 21.51
C GLN A 69 -5.00 8.76 22.62
N GLN A 70 -6.33 8.85 22.70
CA GLN A 70 -7.01 9.54 23.80
C GLN A 70 -7.05 8.67 25.05
N ASP A 71 -7.24 7.36 24.90
CA ASP A 71 -7.21 6.41 26.03
C ASP A 71 -5.79 6.22 26.61
N ALA A 72 -4.74 6.42 25.81
CA ALA A 72 -3.34 6.36 26.28
C ALA A 72 -2.87 7.64 27.02
N LYS A 73 -3.67 8.73 27.00
CA LYS A 73 -3.34 10.01 27.68
C LYS A 73 -3.98 10.16 29.07
N SER A 74 -4.72 9.17 29.56
CA SER A 74 -5.39 9.23 30.87
C SER A 74 -4.68 8.47 32.00
N VAL A 75 -3.48 7.91 31.79
CA VAL A 75 -2.64 7.45 32.92
C VAL A 75 -1.71 8.61 33.30
N GLN A 76 -2.11 9.30 34.37
CA GLN A 76 -1.34 10.36 35.02
C GLN A 76 0.07 9.87 35.36
N PRO A 77 1.14 10.63 35.08
CA PRO A 77 2.33 10.62 35.91
C PRO A 77 2.20 11.78 36.89
N ASP A 78 1.87 11.46 38.14
CA ASP A 78 2.08 12.37 39.26
C ASP A 78 3.59 12.66 39.40
N LEU A 79 3.93 13.93 39.20
CA LEU A 79 4.96 14.72 39.89
C LEU A 79 6.32 14.07 40.18
N ILE A 80 7.34 14.41 39.38
CA ILE A 80 8.66 14.78 39.91
C ILE A 80 9.22 15.95 39.08
N ASP A 81 9.38 17.10 39.74
CA ASP A 81 10.05 18.30 39.26
C ASP A 81 11.52 18.04 38.88
N THR A 82 11.99 18.63 37.78
CA THR A 82 12.95 19.76 37.81
C THR A 82 13.59 19.89 36.43
N GLU A 83 13.29 21.03 35.81
CA GLU A 83 13.97 21.75 34.74
C GLU A 83 15.31 21.19 34.25
N GLN A 84 15.42 20.87 32.95
CA GLN A 84 16.66 21.07 32.19
C GLN A 84 16.50 20.90 30.67
N ALA A 85 17.06 21.89 29.96
CA ALA A 85 17.82 21.81 28.72
C ALA A 85 17.13 21.40 27.41
N ASP A 86 16.74 22.43 26.65
CA ASP A 86 17.23 22.75 25.30
C ASP A 86 17.70 21.60 24.38
N ALA A 87 16.92 21.35 23.32
CA ALA A 87 17.45 20.88 22.04
C ALA A 87 16.48 21.27 20.91
N SER A 88 16.84 22.34 20.20
CA SER A 88 16.21 22.74 18.95
C SER A 88 16.59 21.78 17.81
N GLU A 89 15.54 21.42 17.06
CA GLU A 89 15.45 20.81 15.75
C GLU A 89 16.69 20.96 14.83
N THR A 90 17.15 19.86 14.22
CA THR A 90 17.00 19.54 12.78
C THR A 90 18.03 18.49 12.38
N ASP A 91 17.63 17.22 12.37
CA ASP A 91 18.06 16.33 11.29
C ASP A 91 16.97 15.28 11.08
N LEU A 92 16.49 15.19 9.84
CA LEU A 92 15.52 14.20 9.41
C LEU A 92 16.23 12.85 9.33
N LEU A 93 16.44 12.22 10.49
CA LEU A 93 16.93 10.85 10.58
C LEU A 93 15.84 9.92 10.06
N LEU A 94 16.14 9.37 8.89
CA LEU A 94 15.52 8.21 8.28
C LEU A 94 15.80 6.96 9.15
N ASP A 95 15.19 6.85 10.32
CA ASP A 95 15.37 5.70 11.20
C ASP A 95 14.07 4.90 11.37
N ASP A 96 14.10 3.70 10.80
CA ASP A 96 13.45 2.43 11.21
C ASP A 96 11.93 2.31 11.42
N GLU A 97 11.12 3.38 11.52
CA GLU A 97 9.66 3.24 11.77
C GLU A 97 8.83 2.72 10.57
N HIS A 98 9.44 2.50 9.40
CA HIS A 98 8.74 2.00 8.21
C HIS A 98 8.88 0.50 7.96
N ILE A 99 9.77 -0.17 8.69
CA ILE A 99 9.91 -1.63 8.62
C ILE A 99 8.76 -2.30 9.39
N ASP A 100 8.42 -1.74 10.55
CA ASP A 100 7.35 -2.23 11.43
C ASP A 100 5.96 -2.16 10.78
N LEU A 101 5.74 -1.23 9.84
CA LEU A 101 4.43 -1.07 9.19
C LEU A 101 4.08 -2.28 8.30
N PHE A 102 5.07 -2.84 7.60
CA PHE A 102 4.84 -4.02 6.76
C PHE A 102 4.76 -5.29 7.59
N GLU A 103 5.51 -5.38 8.68
CA GLU A 103 5.47 -6.52 9.60
C GLU A 103 4.15 -6.54 10.39
N GLU A 104 3.66 -5.39 10.83
CA GLU A 104 2.34 -5.20 11.44
C GLU A 104 1.22 -5.54 10.45
N LEU A 105 1.35 -5.14 9.17
CA LEU A 105 0.38 -5.53 8.13
C LEU A 105 0.37 -7.03 7.86
N ASN A 106 1.54 -7.68 7.79
CA ASN A 106 1.64 -9.13 7.61
C ASN A 106 1.07 -9.90 8.80
N ALA A 107 1.27 -9.39 10.03
CA ALA A 107 0.68 -9.95 11.24
C ALA A 107 -0.85 -9.79 11.27
N ILE A 108 -1.38 -8.66 10.80
CA ILE A 108 -2.83 -8.40 10.70
C ILE A 108 -3.49 -9.23 9.58
N LEU A 109 -2.81 -9.44 8.46
CA LEU A 109 -3.31 -10.26 7.34
C LEU A 109 -3.20 -11.78 7.58
N GLY A 110 -2.52 -12.21 8.64
CA GLY A 110 -2.37 -13.63 8.97
C GLY A 110 -1.45 -14.39 8.00
N GLU A 111 -0.58 -13.70 7.24
CA GLU A 111 0.41 -14.31 6.35
C GLU A 111 1.74 -14.61 7.07
N SER A 112 1.71 -14.90 8.37
CA SER A 112 2.90 -15.29 9.14
C SER A 112 3.28 -16.76 9.00
N ASP A 113 2.75 -17.49 8.01
CA ASP A 113 3.11 -18.89 7.76
C ASP A 113 3.48 -19.14 6.30
N LYS A 114 4.79 -19.01 6.04
CA LYS A 114 5.57 -19.88 5.13
C LYS A 114 7.07 -19.58 5.28
N SER A 115 7.67 -20.24 6.27
CA SER A 115 9.05 -20.74 6.13
C SER A 115 9.10 -21.89 5.13
#